data_AF-A0A172Q5Q3-F1
#
_entry.id   AF-A0A172Q5Q3-F1
#
_cell.length_a   1.000
_cell.length_b   1.000
_cell.length_c   1.000
_cell.angle_alpha   90.00
_cell.angle_beta   90.00
_cell.angle_gamma   90.00
#
_symmetry.space_group_name_H-M   'P 1'
#
loop_
_entity.id
_entity.type
_entity.pdbx_description
1 polymer ?
#
loop_
_entity_poly.entity_id
_entity_poly.type
_entity_poly.pdbx_seq_one_letter_code
_entity_poly.pdbx_strand_id
1 'polypeptide(L)'
;MAKVDKEKQKETDAKAAVLQAELLKEDQALLDMEQQHKKDQTALDERINDLEERHFKLRTLYEEFGGLAYSPSYPDGEGVQEFRRLLEEYAGVTANEYLYQRQILGDEEVDLTDSYQKEHRKQEDKIESLYAQKIALYREEEEEN
;
A
#
# COMPACT_ATOMS: atom_id res chain seq x y z
N MET A 1 25.41 10.63 52.77
CA MET A 1 25.72 9.80 51.57
C MET A 1 24.49 9.03 51.11
N ALA A 2 23.85 8.17 51.93
CA ALA A 2 22.65 7.38 51.53
C ALA A 2 21.35 8.11 51.07
N LYS A 3 21.29 9.45 51.10
CA LYS A 3 20.14 10.22 50.57
C LYS A 3 20.33 10.65 49.10
N VAL A 4 21.58 10.79 48.67
CA VAL A 4 21.95 11.27 47.32
C VAL A 4 21.67 10.16 46.28
N ASP A 5 21.95 8.90 46.63
CA ASP A 5 21.66 7.73 45.75
C ASP A 5 20.16 7.54 45.50
N LYS A 6 19.30 7.85 46.48
CA LYS A 6 17.84 7.72 46.33
C LYS A 6 17.22 8.79 45.45
N GLU A 7 17.78 10.00 45.44
CA GLU A 7 17.32 11.07 44.55
C GLU A 7 17.77 10.83 43.11
N LYS A 8 19.01 10.35 42.92
CA LYS A 8 19.51 9.93 41.60
C LYS A 8 18.71 8.76 41.01
N GLN A 9 18.50 7.69 41.77
CA GLN A 9 17.69 6.54 41.32
C GLN A 9 16.28 6.97 40.88
N LYS A 10 15.65 7.87 41.65
CA LYS A 10 14.32 8.39 41.34
C LYS A 10 14.30 9.24 40.06
N GLU A 11 15.40 9.93 39.75
CA GLU A 11 15.57 10.68 38.51
C GLU A 11 15.76 9.74 37.30
N THR A 12 16.57 8.69 37.44
CA THR A 12 16.74 7.64 36.42
C THR A 12 15.41 6.95 36.13
N ASP A 13 14.69 6.53 37.16
CA ASP A 13 13.37 5.88 37.03
C ASP A 13 12.37 6.79 36.32
N ALA A 14 12.40 8.10 36.60
CA ALA A 14 11.54 9.07 35.93
C ALA A 14 11.89 9.22 34.43
N LYS A 15 13.18 9.31 34.09
CA LYS A 15 13.65 9.36 32.69
C LYS A 15 13.31 8.07 31.94
N ALA A 16 13.49 6.91 32.58
CA ALA A 16 13.14 5.62 32.00
C ALA A 16 11.62 5.47 31.77
N ALA A 17 10.79 6.00 32.68
CA ALA A 17 9.35 6.03 32.51
C ALA A 17 8.91 6.93 31.33
N VAL A 18 9.58 8.07 31.12
CA VAL A 18 9.34 8.93 29.95
C VAL A 18 9.70 8.18 28.66
N LEU A 19 10.89 7.58 28.59
CA LEU A 19 11.30 6.78 27.42
C LEU A 19 10.36 5.60 27.17
N GLN A 20 9.87 4.95 28.22
CA GLN A 20 8.88 3.87 28.09
C GLN A 20 7.55 4.37 27.53
N ALA A 21 7.09 5.56 27.95
CA ALA A 21 5.86 6.15 27.42
C ALA A 21 6.02 6.56 25.95
N GLU A 22 7.18 7.08 25.57
CA GLU A 22 7.51 7.38 24.18
C GLU A 22 7.56 6.11 23.32
N LEU A 23 8.25 5.06 23.78
CA LEU A 23 8.27 3.76 23.09
C LEU A 23 6.87 3.22 22.83
N LEU A 24 5.99 3.21 23.84
CA LEU A 24 4.60 2.75 23.67
C LEU A 24 3.83 3.59 22.64
N LYS A 25 4.08 4.90 22.60
CA LYS A 25 3.46 5.78 21.63
C LYS A 25 3.95 5.49 20.21
N GLU A 26 5.24 5.28 20.05
CA GLU A 26 5.83 4.97 18.73
C GLU A 26 5.46 3.57 18.24
N ASP A 27 5.36 2.57 19.13
CA ASP A 27 4.87 1.22 18.82
C ASP A 27 3.40 1.26 18.36
N GLN A 28 2.56 2.05 19.04
CA GLN A 28 1.17 2.23 18.62
C GLN A 28 1.07 2.93 17.26
N ALA A 29 1.90 3.95 17.02
CA ALA A 29 1.94 4.63 15.73
C ALA A 29 2.36 3.69 14.58
N LEU A 30 3.31 2.77 14.84
CA LEU A 30 3.70 1.74 13.87
C LEU A 30 2.53 0.81 13.55
N LEU A 31 1.81 0.34 14.57
CA LEU A 31 0.63 -0.51 14.38
C LEU A 31 -0.48 0.21 13.58
N ASP A 32 -0.73 1.48 13.88
CA ASP A 32 -1.70 2.29 13.15
C ASP A 32 -1.30 2.45 11.68
N MET A 33 -0.01 2.63 11.40
CA MET A 33 0.53 2.69 10.03
C MET A 33 0.35 1.36 9.28
N GLU A 34 0.64 0.21 9.91
CA GLU A 34 0.43 -1.11 9.31
C GLU A 34 -1.05 -1.34 8.95
N GLN A 35 -1.96 -0.98 9.86
CA GLN A 35 -3.39 -1.11 9.64
C GLN A 35 -3.87 -0.22 8.50
N GLN A 36 -3.40 1.03 8.47
CA GLN A 36 -3.75 1.98 7.43
C GLN A 36 -3.22 1.54 6.07
N HIS A 37 -1.96 1.12 5.98
CA HIS A 37 -1.38 0.58 4.75
C HIS A 37 -2.17 -0.63 4.23
N LYS A 38 -2.52 -1.58 5.12
CA LYS A 38 -3.34 -2.74 4.74
C LYS A 38 -4.71 -2.35 4.19
N LYS A 39 -5.34 -1.33 4.77
CA LYS A 39 -6.61 -0.80 4.31
C LYS A 39 -6.48 -0.16 2.93
N ASP A 40 -5.46 0.66 2.72
CA ASP A 40 -5.22 1.33 1.45
C ASP A 40 -4.87 0.33 0.34
N GLN A 41 -4.08 -0.70 0.67
CA GLN A 41 -3.77 -1.81 -0.24
C GLN A 41 -5.03 -2.57 -0.63
N THR A 42 -5.90 -2.90 0.34
CA THR A 42 -7.18 -3.58 0.05
C THR A 42 -8.06 -2.75 -0.89
N ALA A 43 -8.14 -1.43 -0.67
CA ALA A 43 -8.91 -0.54 -1.52
C ALA A 43 -8.34 -0.44 -2.95
N LEU A 44 -7.01 -0.51 -3.09
CA LEU A 44 -6.36 -0.54 -4.40
C LEU A 44 -6.61 -1.86 -5.12
N ASP A 45 -6.50 -3.00 -4.40
CA ASP A 45 -6.79 -4.33 -4.94
C ASP A 45 -8.25 -4.42 -5.44
N GLU A 46 -9.21 -3.86 -4.69
CA GLU A 46 -10.61 -3.78 -5.11
C GLU A 46 -10.77 -3.00 -6.42
N ARG A 47 -10.06 -1.88 -6.59
CA ARG A 47 -10.08 -1.08 -7.82
C ARG A 47 -9.47 -1.81 -9.01
N ILE A 48 -8.37 -2.54 -8.79
CA ILE A 48 -7.72 -3.37 -9.81
C ILE A 48 -8.68 -4.49 -10.24
N ASN A 49 -9.25 -5.22 -9.27
CA ASN A 49 -10.18 -6.31 -9.55
C ASN A 49 -11.42 -5.82 -10.34
N ASP A 50 -11.99 -4.68 -9.96
CA ASP A 50 -13.13 -4.10 -10.69
C ASP A 50 -12.75 -3.65 -12.11
N LEU A 51 -11.54 -3.11 -12.32
CA LEU A 51 -11.03 -2.81 -13.66
C LEU A 51 -10.87 -4.09 -14.51
N GLU A 52 -10.29 -5.14 -13.93
CA GLU A 52 -10.08 -6.43 -14.59
C GLU A 52 -11.41 -7.12 -14.93
N GLU A 53 -12.38 -7.09 -14.01
CA GLU A 53 -13.72 -7.64 -14.25
C GLU A 53 -14.44 -6.89 -15.38
N ARG A 54 -14.36 -5.56 -15.39
CA ARG A 54 -14.91 -4.73 -16.47
C ARG A 54 -14.25 -5.06 -17.80
N HIS A 55 -12.92 -5.13 -17.85
CA HIS A 55 -12.19 -5.49 -19.06
C HIS A 55 -12.56 -6.89 -19.57
N PHE A 56 -12.66 -7.87 -18.67
CA PHE A 56 -13.09 -9.22 -19.00
C PHE A 56 -14.48 -9.23 -19.66
N LYS A 57 -15.46 -8.53 -19.07
CA LYS A 57 -16.81 -8.40 -19.64
C LYS A 57 -16.80 -7.77 -21.04
N LEU A 58 -16.05 -6.68 -21.23
CA LEU A 58 -15.95 -6.02 -22.53
C LEU A 58 -15.31 -6.92 -23.59
N ARG A 59 -14.28 -7.67 -23.21
CA ARG A 59 -13.63 -8.66 -24.07
C ARG A 59 -14.59 -9.80 -24.46
N THR A 60 -15.35 -10.33 -23.51
CA THR A 60 -16.35 -11.37 -23.79
C THR A 60 -17.40 -10.86 -24.79
N LEU A 61 -17.90 -9.62 -24.60
CA LEU A 61 -18.82 -9.01 -25.57
C LEU A 61 -18.19 -8.89 -26.96
N TYR A 62 -16.94 -8.45 -27.05
CA TYR A 62 -16.22 -8.42 -28.33
C TYR A 62 -16.13 -9.80 -28.98
N GLU A 63 -15.79 -10.85 -28.22
CA GLU A 63 -15.69 -12.22 -28.73
C GLU A 63 -17.07 -12.75 -29.21
N GLU A 64 -18.15 -12.48 -28.47
CA GLU A 64 -19.52 -12.85 -28.85
C GLU A 64 -19.98 -12.12 -30.12
N PHE A 65 -19.82 -10.80 -30.17
CA PHE A 65 -20.16 -10.01 -31.36
C PHE A 65 -19.28 -10.37 -32.55
N GLY A 66 -17.99 -10.65 -32.32
CA GLY A 66 -17.06 -11.11 -33.36
C GLY A 66 -17.49 -12.46 -33.93
N GLY A 67 -17.84 -13.43 -33.07
CA GLY A 67 -18.34 -14.73 -33.51
C GLY A 67 -19.56 -14.63 -34.43
N LEU A 68 -20.45 -13.67 -34.18
CA LEU A 68 -21.60 -13.37 -35.05
C LEU A 68 -21.17 -12.63 -36.33
N ALA A 69 -20.34 -11.58 -36.20
CA ALA A 69 -19.94 -10.71 -37.30
C ALA A 69 -19.11 -11.43 -38.37
N TYR A 70 -18.25 -12.36 -37.95
CA TYR A 70 -17.36 -13.12 -38.84
C TYR A 70 -17.91 -14.51 -39.17
N SER A 71 -19.17 -14.81 -38.82
CA SER A 71 -19.81 -16.06 -39.20
C SER A 71 -19.92 -16.17 -40.72
N PRO A 72 -19.56 -17.32 -41.33
CA PRO A 72 -19.70 -17.54 -42.77
C PRO A 72 -21.17 -17.56 -43.25
N SER A 73 -22.13 -17.56 -42.31
CA SER A 73 -23.57 -17.53 -42.61
C SER A 73 -24.11 -16.12 -42.88
N TYR A 74 -23.33 -15.07 -42.59
CA TYR A 74 -23.74 -13.68 -42.80
C TYR A 74 -23.23 -13.16 -44.16
N PRO A 75 -24.10 -12.53 -44.98
CA PRO A 75 -23.68 -11.94 -46.24
C PRO A 75 -22.70 -10.79 -46.02
N ASP A 76 -21.64 -10.76 -46.82
CA ASP A 76 -20.59 -9.73 -46.75
C ASP A 76 -21.03 -8.42 -47.42
N GLY A 77 -22.06 -7.80 -46.85
CA GLY A 77 -22.57 -6.50 -47.28
C GLY A 77 -21.84 -5.33 -46.62
N GLU A 78 -21.95 -4.15 -47.23
CA GLU A 78 -21.34 -2.90 -46.76
C GLU A 78 -21.64 -2.60 -45.27
N GLY A 79 -22.88 -2.84 -44.83
CA GLY A 79 -23.26 -2.66 -43.41
C GLY A 79 -22.58 -3.64 -42.45
N VAL A 80 -22.27 -4.87 -42.89
CA VAL A 80 -21.55 -5.87 -42.07
C VAL A 80 -20.06 -5.52 -42.01
N GLN A 81 -19.48 -5.04 -43.12
CA GLN A 81 -18.10 -4.57 -43.15
C GLN A 81 -17.89 -3.35 -42.24
N GLU A 82 -18.83 -2.39 -42.26
CA GLU A 82 -18.77 -1.23 -41.36
C GLU A 82 -18.96 -1.63 -39.89
N PHE A 83 -19.86 -2.58 -39.60
CA PHE A 83 -20.00 -3.12 -38.25
C PHE A 83 -18.71 -3.77 -37.74
N ARG A 84 -18.04 -4.60 -38.56
CA ARG A 84 -16.75 -5.22 -38.20
C ARG A 84 -15.68 -4.16 -37.93
N ARG A 85 -15.58 -3.14 -38.78
CA ARG A 85 -14.65 -2.02 -38.59
C ARG A 85 -14.87 -1.31 -37.25
N LEU A 86 -16.11 -0.99 -36.92
CA LEU A 86 -16.47 -0.35 -35.66
C LEU A 86 -16.22 -1.26 -34.46
N LEU A 87 -16.45 -2.57 -34.60
CA LEU A 87 -16.18 -3.55 -33.54
C LEU A 87 -14.68 -3.68 -33.25
N GLU A 88 -13.83 -3.69 -34.28
CA GLU A 88 -12.37 -3.66 -34.16
C GLU A 88 -11.88 -2.36 -33.51
N GLU A 89 -12.42 -1.21 -33.93
CA GLU A 89 -12.12 0.09 -33.33
C GLU A 89 -12.49 0.13 -31.85
N TYR A 90 -13.69 -0.34 -31.51
CA TYR A 90 -14.16 -0.45 -30.13
C TYR A 90 -13.24 -1.34 -29.28
N ALA A 91 -12.82 -2.50 -29.81
CA ALA A 91 -11.90 -3.40 -29.12
C ALA A 91 -10.54 -2.73 -28.86
N GLY A 92 -10.01 -2.02 -29.86
CA GLY A 92 -8.76 -1.27 -29.73
C GLY A 92 -8.84 -0.17 -28.66
N VAL A 93 -9.88 0.65 -28.69
CA VAL A 93 -10.09 1.73 -27.70
C VAL A 93 -10.24 1.17 -26.29
N THR A 94 -11.07 0.14 -26.10
CA THR A 94 -11.31 -0.45 -24.77
C THR A 94 -10.09 -1.20 -24.21
N ALA A 95 -9.30 -1.85 -25.05
CA ALA A 95 -8.05 -2.47 -24.63
C ALA A 95 -7.00 -1.42 -24.24
N ASN A 96 -6.85 -0.34 -25.02
CA ASN A 96 -5.92 0.74 -24.72
C ASN A 96 -6.28 1.46 -23.43
N GLU A 97 -7.57 1.75 -23.22
CA GLU A 97 -8.05 2.37 -21.97
C GLU A 97 -7.79 1.46 -20.76
N TYR A 98 -8.05 0.16 -20.89
CA TYR A 98 -7.71 -0.80 -19.83
C TYR A 98 -6.23 -0.78 -19.48
N LEU A 99 -5.33 -0.82 -20.47
CA LEU A 99 -3.89 -0.80 -20.24
C LEU A 99 -3.44 0.50 -19.57
N TYR A 100 -3.99 1.64 -20.02
CA TYR A 100 -3.72 2.95 -19.43
C TYR A 100 -4.14 3.01 -17.96
N GLN A 101 -5.38 2.61 -17.64
CA GLN A 101 -5.87 2.58 -16.26
C GLN A 101 -5.10 1.58 -15.40
N ARG A 102 -4.73 0.41 -15.94
CA ARG A 102 -3.93 -0.59 -15.20
C ARG A 102 -2.53 -0.08 -14.89
N GLN A 103 -1.94 0.71 -15.78
CA GLN A 103 -0.67 1.37 -15.55
C GLN A 103 -0.79 2.39 -14.41
N ILE A 104 -1.80 3.28 -14.43
CA ILE A 104 -2.02 4.24 -13.35
C ILE A 104 -2.14 3.54 -12.00
N LEU A 105 -2.97 2.49 -11.92
CA LEU A 105 -3.12 1.72 -10.67
C LEU A 105 -1.82 1.02 -10.25
N GLY A 106 -0.99 0.61 -11.21
CA GLY A 106 0.33 0.05 -10.93
C GLY A 106 1.31 1.09 -10.39
N ASP A 107 1.29 2.31 -10.91
CA ASP A 107 2.09 3.41 -10.38
C ASP A 107 1.63 3.78 -8.95
N GLU A 108 0.32 3.81 -8.71
CA GLU A 108 -0.26 4.00 -7.36
C GLU A 108 0.16 2.88 -6.38
N GLU A 109 0.24 1.63 -6.84
CA GLU A 109 0.67 0.47 -6.04
C GLU A 109 2.13 0.58 -5.59
N VAL A 110 3.00 1.01 -6.51
CA VAL A 110 4.42 1.27 -6.24
C VAL A 110 4.56 2.42 -5.24
N ASP A 111 3.89 3.54 -5.48
CA ASP A 111 3.94 4.71 -4.60
C ASP A 111 3.44 4.39 -3.17
N LEU A 112 2.36 3.61 -3.05
CA LEU A 112 1.84 3.14 -1.77
C LEU A 112 2.89 2.30 -1.03
N THR A 113 3.51 1.35 -1.73
CA THR A 113 4.51 0.43 -1.16
C THR A 113 5.76 1.19 -0.72
N ASP A 114 6.28 2.07 -1.58
CA ASP A 114 7.51 2.81 -1.32
C ASP A 114 7.34 3.81 -0.18
N SER A 115 6.20 4.52 -0.14
CA SER A 115 5.90 5.45 0.93
C SER A 115 5.75 4.74 2.27
N TYR A 116 5.04 3.60 2.31
CA TYR A 116 4.92 2.78 3.51
C TYR A 116 6.28 2.30 4.01
N GLN A 117 7.09 1.68 3.15
CA GLN A 117 8.40 1.15 3.55
C GLN A 117 9.32 2.23 4.10
N LYS A 118 9.31 3.42 3.47
CA LYS A 118 10.12 4.55 3.90
C LYS A 118 9.71 5.04 5.29
N GLU A 119 8.42 5.22 5.54
CA GLU A 119 7.98 5.75 6.82
C GLU A 119 8.01 4.69 7.93
N HIS A 120 7.74 3.43 7.58
CA HIS A 120 7.92 2.30 8.48
C HIS A 120 9.35 2.24 9.00
N ARG A 121 10.35 2.31 8.09
CA ARG A 121 11.76 2.31 8.49
C ARG A 121 12.11 3.48 9.41
N LYS A 122 11.64 4.70 9.11
CA LYS A 122 11.87 5.86 9.98
C LYS A 122 11.31 5.65 11.39
N GLN A 123 10.15 5.00 11.46
CA GLN A 123 9.49 4.68 12.72
C GLN A 123 10.27 3.61 13.50
N GLU A 124 10.74 2.56 12.84
CA GLU A 124 11.63 1.55 13.41
C GLU A 124 12.94 2.14 13.93
N ASP A 125 13.62 2.98 13.13
CA ASP A 125 14.88 3.65 13.52
C ASP A 125 14.67 4.51 14.78
N LYS A 126 13.51 5.16 14.90
CA LYS A 126 13.15 5.97 16.08
C LYS A 126 12.91 5.09 17.30
N ILE A 127 12.20 3.98 17.15
CA ILE A 127 11.99 3.00 18.22
C ILE A 127 13.33 2.43 18.69
N GLU A 128 14.21 2.04 17.77
CA GLU A 128 15.55 1.53 18.09
C GLU A 128 16.38 2.57 18.85
N SER A 129 16.34 3.84 18.42
CA SER A 129 17.02 4.93 19.13
C SER A 129 16.50 5.12 20.55
N LEU A 130 15.19 5.07 20.76
CA LEU A 130 14.58 5.19 22.09
C LEU A 130 14.97 4.00 22.99
N TYR A 131 15.01 2.78 22.45
CA TYR A 131 15.50 1.60 23.16
C TYR A 131 16.98 1.75 23.55
N ALA A 132 17.83 2.23 22.63
CA ALA A 132 19.24 2.46 22.90
C ALA A 132 19.46 3.51 24.01
N GLN A 133 18.70 4.61 23.97
CA GLN A 133 18.72 5.64 25.03
C GLN A 133 18.30 5.06 26.39
N LYS A 134 17.26 4.23 26.40
CA LYS A 134 16.78 3.59 27.64
C LYS A 134 17.81 2.62 28.21
N ILE A 135 18.50 1.85 27.37
CA ILE A 135 19.58 0.94 27.80
C ILE A 135 20.79 1.74 28.33
N ALA A 136 21.19 2.81 27.63
CA ALA A 136 22.30 3.66 28.06
C ALA A 136 22.03 4.29 29.44
N LEU A 137 20.80 4.77 29.66
CA LEU A 137 20.37 5.34 30.95
C LEU A 137 20.58 4.37 32.13
N TYR A 138 20.28 3.08 31.94
CA TYR A 138 20.51 2.09 33.00
C TYR A 138 21.97 1.69 33.16
N ARG A 139 22.77 1.69 32.09
CA ARG A 139 24.23 1.45 32.21
C ARG A 139 24.94 2.57 32.95
N GLU A 140 24.57 3.82 32.70
CA GLU A 140 25.13 4.98 33.41
C GLU A 140 24.82 4.90 34.91
N GLU A 141 23.63 4.41 35.29
CA GLU A 141 23.28 4.16 36.68
C GLU A 141 24.08 3.01 37.32
N GLU A 142 24.41 1.96 36.56
CA GLU A 142 25.27 0.86 37.05
C GLU A 142 26.74 1.26 37.19
N GLU A 143 27.24 2.18 36.35
CA GLU A 143 28.63 2.67 36.39
C GLU A 143 28.87 3.79 37.43
N GLU A 144 27.83 4.53 37.81
CA GLU A 144 27.89 5.58 38.84
C GLU A 144 27.65 5.11 40.28
N ASN A 145 27.16 3.86 40.48
CA ASN A 145 26.92 3.22 41.78
C ASN A 145 28.07 2.32 42.24
#